data_AF-A0A2V6C9V2-F1
#
_entry.id   AF-A0A2V6C9V2-F1
#
_cell.length_a   1.000
_cell.length_b   1.000
_cell.length_c   1.000
_cell.angle_alpha   90.00
_cell.angle_beta   90.00
_cell.angle_gamma   90.00
#
_symmetry.space_group_name_H-M   'P 1'
#
loop_
_entity.id
_entity.type
_entity.pdbx_description
1 polymer ?
#
loop_
_entity_poly.entity_id
_entity_poly.type
_entity_poly.pdbx_seq_one_letter_code
_entity_poly.pdbx_strand_id
1 'polypeptide(L)'
;MEACVGIGGPILGSVAAAACHALGLVLDYPLLIALAWTAYFLNLFNLTPVGMLDGGRVVTALSPWLWLPGFAALGWLAWTHPNFIVWILLFASLPRIFSLFRKRTAEEQRYYEVAWPQRWLMAAMYFGLIGALVLGMHVSHLQLMERVHSARQKYQQTFPQAE
;
A
#
# COMPACT_ATOMS: atom_id res chain seq x y z
N MET A 1 9.68 5.15 20.44
CA MET A 1 9.83 6.30 19.52
C MET A 1 10.07 5.88 18.06
N GLU A 2 10.70 4.74 17.78
CA GLU A 2 10.96 4.24 16.40
C GLU A 2 9.70 3.94 15.57
N ALA A 3 8.58 3.64 16.21
CA ALA A 3 7.33 3.29 15.54
C ALA A 3 6.65 4.45 14.80
N CYS A 4 6.91 5.70 15.20
CA CYS A 4 6.48 6.91 14.48
C CYS A 4 7.30 7.17 13.21
N VAL A 5 8.50 6.57 13.08
CA VAL A 5 9.42 6.82 11.97
C VAL A 5 9.06 5.96 10.74
N GLY A 6 8.47 4.78 10.93
CA GLY A 6 8.16 3.86 9.82
C GLY A 6 6.95 4.24 8.95
N ILE A 7 5.99 5.01 9.48
CA ILE A 7 4.77 5.38 8.74
C ILE A 7 4.91 6.70 7.98
N GLY A 8 5.95 7.49 8.29
CA GLY A 8 6.15 8.83 7.72
C GLY A 8 6.32 8.82 6.21
N GLY A 9 7.04 7.82 5.66
CA GLY A 9 7.21 7.65 4.21
C GLY A 9 5.88 7.48 3.49
N PRO A 10 5.09 6.44 3.81
CA PRO A 10 3.77 6.24 3.21
C PRO A 10 2.80 7.41 3.42
N ILE A 11 2.81 8.09 4.58
CA ILE A 11 1.97 9.28 4.80
C ILE A 11 2.36 10.40 3.84
N LEU A 12 3.64 10.76 3.79
CA LEU A 12 4.11 11.85 2.92
C LEU A 12 3.85 11.51 1.44
N GLY A 13 4.12 10.26 1.05
CA GLY A 13 3.81 9.76 -0.28
C GLY A 13 2.32 9.82 -0.61
N SER A 14 1.44 9.58 0.37
CA SER A 14 -0.01 9.67 0.19
C SER A 14 -0.49 11.11 -0.01
N VAL A 15 0.09 12.06 0.73
CA VAL A 15 -0.19 13.50 0.53
C VAL A 15 0.25 13.95 -0.86
N ALA A 16 1.46 13.54 -1.29
CA ALA A 16 1.95 13.83 -2.63
C ALA A 16 1.06 13.21 -3.72
N ALA A 17 0.61 11.96 -3.53
CA ALA A 17 -0.32 11.29 -4.44
C ALA A 17 -1.65 12.05 -4.54
N ALA A 18 -2.23 12.48 -3.42
CA ALA A 18 -3.46 13.26 -3.38
C ALA A 18 -3.32 14.64 -4.05
N ALA A 19 -2.19 15.32 -3.84
CA ALA A 19 -1.90 16.59 -4.51
C ALA A 19 -1.76 16.40 -6.03
N CYS A 20 -1.04 15.37 -6.47
CA CYS A 20 -0.91 15.02 -7.88
C CYS A 20 -2.26 14.69 -8.51
N HIS A 21 -3.10 13.94 -7.78
CA HIS A 21 -4.45 13.59 -8.21
C HIS A 21 -5.32 14.83 -8.40
N ALA A 22 -5.35 15.72 -7.41
CA ALA A 22 -6.10 16.97 -7.45
C ALA A 22 -5.64 17.86 -8.62
N LEU A 23 -4.33 17.99 -8.84
CA LEU A 23 -3.78 18.74 -9.97
C LEU A 23 -4.19 18.12 -11.31
N GLY A 24 -4.17 16.78 -11.43
CA GLY A 24 -4.63 16.09 -12.63
C GLY A 24 -6.11 16.34 -12.94
N LEU A 25 -6.95 16.50 -11.91
CA LEU A 25 -8.36 16.85 -12.07
C LEU A 25 -8.56 18.32 -12.48
N VAL A 26 -7.86 19.25 -11.84
CA VAL A 26 -7.98 20.70 -12.10
C VAL A 26 -7.44 21.06 -13.47
N LEU A 27 -6.33 20.45 -13.88
CA LEU A 27 -5.66 20.74 -15.16
C LEU A 27 -6.20 19.90 -16.32
N ASP A 28 -7.15 18.99 -16.07
CA ASP A 28 -7.62 17.98 -17.04
C ASP A 28 -6.46 17.25 -17.73
N TYR A 29 -5.49 16.77 -16.93
CA TYR A 29 -4.29 16.14 -17.44
C TYR A 29 -4.20 14.68 -16.98
N PRO A 30 -4.65 13.72 -17.83
CA PRO A 30 -4.77 12.30 -17.45
C PRO A 30 -3.46 11.69 -16.95
N LEU A 31 -2.32 12.17 -17.44
CA LEU A 31 -1.01 11.68 -17.00
C LEU A 31 -0.78 11.91 -15.49
N LEU A 32 -1.20 13.04 -14.92
CA LEU A 32 -1.09 13.28 -13.48
C LEU A 32 -1.99 12.35 -12.67
N ILE A 33 -3.17 12.01 -13.20
CA ILE A 33 -4.07 11.03 -12.56
C ILE A 33 -3.43 9.63 -12.59
N ALA A 34 -2.76 9.25 -13.69
CA ALA A 34 -2.02 8.00 -13.78
C ALA A 34 -0.82 7.95 -12.82
N LEU A 35 -0.10 9.07 -12.67
CA LEU A 35 0.97 9.19 -11.68
C LEU A 35 0.44 9.09 -10.25
N ALA A 36 -0.71 9.72 -9.95
CA ALA A 36 -1.36 9.59 -8.67
C ALA A 36 -1.77 8.14 -8.37
N TRP A 37 -2.40 7.46 -9.33
CA TRP A 37 -2.74 6.04 -9.23
C TRP A 37 -1.50 5.19 -8.91
N THR A 38 -0.40 5.44 -9.61
CA THR A 38 0.88 4.75 -9.41
C THR A 38 1.45 5.05 -8.02
N ALA A 39 1.39 6.30 -7.56
CA ALA A 39 1.84 6.69 -6.24
C ALA A 39 1.00 6.04 -5.13
N TYR A 40 -0.33 5.97 -5.27
CA TYR A 40 -1.18 5.23 -4.32
C TYR A 40 -0.81 3.75 -4.27
N PHE A 41 -0.60 3.13 -5.44
CA PHE A 41 -0.14 1.74 -5.54
C PHE A 41 1.20 1.53 -4.84
N LEU A 42 2.21 2.38 -5.08
CA LEU A 42 3.53 2.26 -4.46
C LEU A 42 3.48 2.41 -2.94
N ASN A 43 2.64 3.32 -2.43
CA ASN A 43 2.44 3.45 -0.98
C ASN A 43 1.75 2.21 -0.39
N LEU A 44 0.74 1.63 -1.06
CA LEU A 44 0.12 0.38 -0.64
C LEU A 44 1.11 -0.78 -0.65
N PHE A 45 1.94 -0.86 -1.69
CA PHE A 45 3.00 -1.85 -1.80
C PHE A 45 3.97 -1.73 -0.62
N ASN A 46 4.43 -0.51 -0.29
CA ASN A 46 5.29 -0.27 0.86
C ASN A 46 4.62 -0.62 2.19
N LEU A 47 3.30 -0.54 2.29
CA LEU A 47 2.55 -0.96 3.48
C LEU A 47 2.29 -2.46 3.54
N THR A 48 2.76 -3.28 2.59
CA THR A 48 2.62 -4.73 2.72
C THR A 48 3.47 -5.30 3.87
N PRO A 49 3.01 -6.36 4.56
CA PRO A 49 3.70 -6.94 5.71
C PRO A 49 4.89 -7.80 5.26
N VAL A 50 5.92 -7.16 4.69
CA VAL A 50 7.16 -7.76 4.21
C VAL A 50 8.33 -7.02 4.84
N GLY A 51 9.36 -7.74 5.29
CA GLY A 51 10.28 -7.23 6.33
C GLY A 51 11.12 -6.05 5.88
N MET A 52 11.41 -5.97 4.59
CA MET A 52 12.16 -4.87 3.97
C MET A 52 11.31 -3.61 3.75
N LEU A 53 9.98 -3.76 3.66
CA LEU A 53 9.03 -2.70 3.38
C LEU A 53 8.55 -2.04 4.69
N ASP A 54 8.00 -0.83 4.57
CA ASP A 54 7.56 -0.04 5.72
C ASP A 54 6.48 -0.78 6.54
N GLY A 55 5.56 -1.49 5.87
CA GLY A 55 4.52 -2.30 6.48
C GLY A 55 5.07 -3.41 7.37
N GLY A 56 6.16 -4.09 6.97
CA GLY A 56 6.79 -5.12 7.81
C GLY A 56 7.34 -4.57 9.12
N ARG A 57 7.85 -3.34 9.11
CA ARG A 57 8.34 -2.63 10.31
C ARG A 57 7.18 -2.19 11.21
N VAL A 58 6.13 -1.60 10.61
CA VAL A 58 4.94 -1.13 11.35
C VAL A 58 4.19 -2.30 11.98
N VAL A 59 3.95 -3.38 11.22
CA VAL A 59 3.26 -4.60 11.70
C VAL A 59 4.04 -5.25 12.84
N THR A 60 5.37 -5.31 12.73
CA THR A 60 6.23 -5.81 13.81
C THR A 60 6.08 -5.00 15.10
N ALA A 61 6.03 -3.67 14.99
CA ALA A 61 5.88 -2.78 16.13
C ALA A 61 4.48 -2.85 16.76
N LEU A 62 3.44 -3.05 15.93
CA LEU A 62 2.05 -3.21 16.38
C LEU A 62 1.84 -4.53 17.10
N SER A 63 2.07 -5.64 16.39
CA SER A 63 1.99 -6.98 16.92
C SER A 63 2.64 -7.95 15.93
N PRO A 64 3.67 -8.71 16.34
CA PRO A 64 4.28 -9.73 15.50
C PRO A 64 3.27 -10.73 14.91
N TRP A 65 2.15 -10.99 15.60
CA TRP A 65 1.11 -11.91 15.15
C TRP A 65 0.33 -11.43 13.93
N LEU A 66 0.28 -10.12 13.66
CA LEU A 66 -0.36 -9.55 12.47
C LEU A 66 0.33 -9.96 11.15
N TRP A 67 1.54 -10.53 11.23
CA TRP A 67 2.20 -11.15 10.08
C TRP A 67 1.45 -12.37 9.54
N LEU A 68 0.78 -13.16 10.38
CA LEU A 68 0.04 -14.34 9.94
C LEU A 68 -1.12 -13.99 9.00
N PRO A 69 -2.08 -13.11 9.36
CA PRO A 69 -3.15 -12.72 8.45
C PRO A 69 -2.59 -11.96 7.23
N GLY A 70 -1.54 -11.17 7.39
CA GLY A 70 -0.86 -10.49 6.29
C GLY A 70 -0.28 -11.47 5.26
N PHE A 71 0.42 -12.49 5.73
CA PHE A 71 0.99 -13.56 4.90
C PHE A 71 -0.10 -14.41 4.25
N ALA A 72 -1.18 -14.72 4.96
CA ALA A 72 -2.32 -15.43 4.40
C ALA A 72 -2.98 -14.63 3.27
N ALA A 73 -3.19 -13.33 3.45
CA ALA A 73 -3.73 -12.45 2.41
C ALA A 73 -2.80 -12.38 1.19
N LEU A 74 -1.49 -12.31 1.40
CA LEU A 74 -0.50 -12.32 0.32
C LEU A 74 -0.47 -13.65 -0.43
N GLY A 75 -0.59 -14.79 0.28
CA GLY A 75 -0.69 -16.11 -0.31
C GLY A 75 -1.97 -16.31 -1.11
N TRP A 76 -3.09 -15.79 -0.61
CA TRP A 76 -4.35 -15.76 -1.35
C TRP A 76 -4.22 -14.94 -2.64
N LEU A 77 -3.63 -13.74 -2.56
CA LEU A 77 -3.38 -12.89 -3.71
C LEU A 77 -2.47 -13.56 -4.74
N ALA A 78 -1.40 -14.24 -4.30
CA ALA A 78 -0.48 -14.98 -5.17
C ALA A 78 -1.19 -16.08 -5.97
N TRP A 79 -2.21 -16.70 -5.36
CA TRP A 79 -2.99 -17.77 -5.96
C TRP A 79 -4.04 -17.25 -6.95
N THR A 80 -4.80 -16.20 -6.58
CA THR A 80 -5.86 -15.67 -7.45
C THR A 80 -5.33 -14.80 -8.59
N HIS A 81 -4.23 -14.09 -8.35
CA HIS A 81 -3.61 -13.17 -9.29
C HIS A 81 -2.11 -13.47 -9.38
N PRO A 82 -1.73 -14.58 -10.03
CA PRO A 82 -0.34 -15.01 -10.10
C PRO A 82 0.50 -13.94 -10.79
N ASN A 83 1.37 -13.31 -10.01
CA ASN A 83 2.28 -12.27 -10.47
C ASN A 83 3.66 -12.51 -9.85
N PHE A 84 4.69 -12.39 -10.67
CA PHE A 84 6.09 -12.57 -10.27
C PHE A 84 6.46 -11.77 -9.00
N ILE A 85 6.00 -10.52 -8.90
CA ILE A 85 6.25 -9.65 -7.75
C ILE A 85 5.59 -10.20 -6.48
N VAL A 86 4.35 -10.67 -6.56
CA VAL A 86 3.61 -11.20 -5.41
C VAL A 86 4.28 -12.46 -4.87
N TRP A 87 4.75 -13.34 -5.75
CA TRP A 87 5.54 -14.51 -5.36
C TRP A 87 6.85 -14.13 -4.67
N ILE A 88 7.59 -13.15 -5.19
CA ILE A 88 8.80 -12.63 -4.53
C ILE A 88 8.46 -12.13 -3.12
N LEU A 89 7.41 -11.32 -2.97
CA LEU A 89 6.99 -10.82 -1.65
C LEU A 89 6.64 -11.95 -0.70
N LEU A 90 5.94 -12.98 -1.19
CA LEU A 90 5.54 -14.14 -0.39
C LEU A 90 6.77 -14.87 0.14
N PHE A 91 7.73 -15.20 -0.73
CA PHE A 91 8.97 -15.87 -0.32
C PHE A 91 9.83 -15.00 0.59
N ALA A 92 9.95 -13.70 0.31
CA ALA A 92 10.68 -12.74 1.15
C ALA A 92 10.08 -12.60 2.56
N SER A 93 8.80 -12.94 2.73
CA SER A 93 8.09 -12.88 4.01
C SER A 93 8.29 -14.13 4.89
N LEU A 94 8.67 -15.27 4.30
CA LEU A 94 8.82 -16.55 5.01
C LEU A 94 9.75 -16.52 6.23
N PRO A 95 10.97 -15.94 6.16
CA PRO A 95 11.88 -15.93 7.31
C PRO A 95 11.26 -15.30 8.55
N ARG A 96 10.38 -14.31 8.35
CA ARG A 96 9.70 -13.64 9.43
C ARG A 96 8.63 -14.52 10.07
N ILE A 97 7.84 -15.24 9.28
CA ILE A 97 6.83 -16.18 9.78
C ILE A 97 7.48 -17.26 10.63
N PHE A 98 8.61 -17.84 10.18
CA PHE A 98 9.34 -18.82 10.98
C PHE A 98 9.87 -18.23 12.30
N SER A 99 10.32 -16.98 12.30
CA SER A 99 10.80 -16.32 13.52
C SER A 99 9.73 -16.11 14.59
N LEU A 100 8.43 -16.13 14.24
CA LEU A 100 7.33 -15.98 15.19
C LEU A 100 7.19 -17.18 16.14
N PHE A 101 7.55 -18.37 15.68
CA PHE A 101 7.43 -19.62 16.45
C PHE A 101 8.70 -19.95 17.26
N ARG A 102 9.74 -19.12 17.16
CA ARG A 102 10.96 -19.25 17.97
C ARG A 102 10.69 -18.76 19.39
N LYS A 103 11.11 -19.52 20.41
CA LYS A 103 10.97 -19.13 21.83
C LYS A 103 11.69 -17.80 22.08
N ARG A 104 10.94 -16.77 22.50
CA ARG A 104 11.47 -15.49 22.99
C ARG A 104 11.99 -15.67 24.42
N THR A 105 13.11 -15.03 24.74
CA THR A 105 13.67 -15.04 26.11
C THR A 105 12.82 -14.17 27.05
N ALA A 106 12.87 -14.47 28.36
CA ALA A 106 12.03 -13.80 29.37
C ALA A 106 12.27 -12.28 29.46
N GLU A 107 13.45 -11.79 29.08
CA GLU A 107 13.77 -10.35 29.02
C GLU A 107 13.06 -9.63 27.85
N GLU A 108 12.83 -10.30 26.72
CA GLU A 108 12.12 -9.71 25.58
C GLU A 108 10.63 -9.48 25.89
N GLN A 109 10.02 -10.29 26.75
CA GLN A 109 8.59 -10.13 27.11
C GLN A 109 8.34 -8.87 27.94
N ARG A 110 9.30 -8.48 28.79
CA ARG A 110 9.19 -7.31 29.67
C ARG A 110 9.38 -5.99 28.92
N TYR A 111 10.03 -6.03 27.75
CA TYR A 111 10.18 -4.88 26.84
C TYR A 111 8.91 -4.60 26.00
N TYR A 112 7.93 -5.53 25.99
CA TYR A 112 6.67 -5.42 25.24
C TYR A 112 5.49 -4.84 26.05
N GLU A 113 5.73 -4.33 27.26
CA GLU A 113 4.79 -3.47 27.99
C GLU A 113 4.75 -2.05 27.39
N VAL A 114 4.44 -1.98 26.09
CA VAL A 114 4.19 -0.70 25.42
C VAL A 114 2.77 -0.27 25.78
N ALA A 115 2.61 0.96 26.25
CA ALA A 115 1.34 1.54 26.65
C ALA A 115 0.24 1.32 25.58
N TRP A 116 -0.81 0.61 25.98
CA TRP A 116 -1.97 0.24 25.16
C TRP A 116 -2.55 1.35 24.26
N PRO A 117 -2.62 2.64 24.66
CA PRO A 117 -3.23 3.69 23.84
C PRO A 117 -2.46 4.00 22.54
N GLN A 118 -1.12 3.96 22.58
CA GLN A 118 -0.29 4.30 21.41
C GLN A 118 -0.39 3.24 20.32
N ARG A 119 -0.58 1.97 20.69
CA ARG A 119 -0.78 0.86 19.74
C ARG A 119 -2.06 1.04 18.94
N TRP A 120 -3.15 1.47 19.59
CA TRP A 120 -4.42 1.72 18.91
C TRP A 120 -4.34 2.89 17.93
N LEU A 121 -3.70 3.99 18.31
CA LEU A 121 -3.48 5.11 17.39
C LEU A 121 -2.65 4.67 16.17
N MET A 122 -1.56 3.95 16.38
CA MET A 122 -0.75 3.43 15.28
C MET A 122 -1.53 2.47 14.38
N ALA A 123 -2.35 1.58 14.95
CA ALA A 123 -3.18 0.67 14.18
C ALA A 123 -4.22 1.45 13.35
N ALA A 124 -4.88 2.44 13.96
CA ALA A 124 -5.83 3.30 13.28
C ALA A 124 -5.15 4.09 12.14
N MET A 125 -3.96 4.64 12.36
CA MET A 125 -3.19 5.32 11.31
C MET A 125 -2.80 4.36 10.18
N TYR A 126 -2.33 3.16 10.51
CA TYR A 126 -1.89 2.18 9.52
C TYR A 126 -3.05 1.66 8.66
N PHE A 127 -4.10 1.14 9.29
CA PHE A 127 -5.26 0.61 8.56
C PHE A 127 -6.08 1.72 7.90
N GLY A 128 -6.17 2.89 8.54
CA GLY A 128 -6.80 4.08 7.95
C GLY A 128 -6.06 4.57 6.71
N LEU A 129 -4.73 4.59 6.74
CA LEU A 129 -3.91 4.94 5.57
C LEU A 129 -4.08 3.92 4.43
N ILE A 130 -4.07 2.62 4.74
CA ILE A 130 -4.35 1.57 3.74
C ILE A 130 -5.73 1.81 3.11
N GLY A 131 -6.76 2.03 3.92
CA GLY A 131 -8.11 2.29 3.42
C GLY A 131 -8.17 3.54 2.52
N ALA A 132 -7.59 4.65 2.96
CA ALA A 132 -7.53 5.89 2.18
C ALA A 132 -6.79 5.71 0.84
N LEU A 133 -5.67 4.98 0.85
CA LEU A 133 -4.89 4.68 -0.34
C LEU A 133 -5.63 3.77 -1.32
N VAL A 134 -6.31 2.73 -0.85
CA VAL A 134 -7.15 1.85 -1.68
C VAL A 134 -8.26 2.67 -2.35
N LEU A 135 -8.93 3.54 -1.58
CA LEU A 135 -9.97 4.42 -2.12
C LEU A 135 -9.39 5.39 -3.17
N GLY A 136 -8.27 6.05 -2.87
CA GLY A 136 -7.59 6.94 -3.81
C GLY A 136 -7.17 6.24 -5.11
N MET A 137 -6.63 5.03 -4.99
CA MET A 137 -6.26 4.20 -6.14
C MET A 137 -7.50 3.80 -6.96
N HIS A 138 -8.60 3.40 -6.31
CA HIS A 138 -9.82 3.04 -7.00
C HIS A 138 -10.45 4.23 -7.74
N VAL A 139 -10.57 5.38 -7.08
CA VAL A 139 -11.14 6.60 -7.68
C VAL A 139 -10.29 7.12 -8.83
N SER A 140 -8.97 7.19 -8.65
CA SER A 140 -8.06 7.64 -9.72
C SER A 140 -8.08 6.69 -10.92
N HIS A 141 -8.25 5.38 -10.71
CA HIS A 141 -8.40 4.42 -11.80
C HIS A 141 -9.65 4.71 -12.65
N LEU A 142 -10.82 4.86 -12.00
CA LEU A 142 -12.08 5.14 -12.69
C LEU A 142 -12.00 6.44 -13.51
N GLN A 143 -11.49 7.50 -12.90
CA GLN A 143 -11.34 8.82 -13.54
C GLN A 143 -10.33 8.81 -14.68
N LEU A 144 -9.22 8.05 -14.53
CA LEU A 144 -8.24 7.88 -15.60
C LEU A 144 -8.87 7.17 -16.79
N MET A 145 -9.58 6.06 -16.54
CA MET A 145 -10.23 5.29 -17.60
C MET A 145 -11.24 6.16 -18.34
N GLU A 146 -12.10 6.89 -17.64
CA GLU A 146 -13.07 7.79 -18.25
C GLU A 146 -12.39 8.79 -19.22
N ARG A 147 -11.37 9.52 -18.74
CA ARG A 147 -10.68 10.55 -19.54
C ARG A 147 -9.91 9.97 -20.72
N VAL A 148 -9.26 8.80 -20.54
CA VAL A 148 -8.56 8.12 -21.63
C VAL A 148 -9.53 7.66 -22.72
N HIS A 149 -10.69 7.12 -22.34
CA HIS A 149 -11.72 6.74 -23.31
C HIS A 149 -12.27 7.96 -24.07
N SER A 150 -12.58 9.06 -23.37
CA SER A 150 -13.03 10.30 -24.00
C SER A 150 -12.00 10.88 -24.97
N ALA A 151 -10.72 10.91 -24.57
CA ALA A 151 -9.63 11.38 -25.42
C ALA A 151 -9.47 10.51 -26.68
N ARG A 152 -9.55 9.18 -26.52
CA ARG A 152 -9.46 8.22 -27.64
C ARG A 152 -10.63 8.38 -28.61
N GLN A 153 -11.86 8.52 -28.11
CA GLN A 153 -13.04 8.74 -28.95
C GLN A 153 -12.92 10.05 -29.75
N LYS A 154 -12.50 11.14 -29.09
CA LYS A 154 -12.30 12.44 -29.77
C LYS A 154 -11.24 12.34 -30.88
N TYR A 155 -10.15 11.62 -30.63
CA TYR A 155 -9.11 11.38 -31.64
C TYR A 155 -9.67 10.61 -32.85
N GLN A 156 -10.41 9.52 -32.63
CA GLN A 156 -11.02 8.72 -33.70
C GLN A 156 -12.05 9.50 -34.52
N GLN A 157 -12.81 10.40 -33.90
CA GLN A 157 -13.74 11.29 -34.60
C GLN A 157 -13.02 12.34 -35.46
N THR A 158 -11.88 12.85 -34.97
CA THR A 158 -11.11 13.90 -35.68
C THR A 158 -10.31 13.34 -36.84
N PHE A 159 -9.80 12.11 -36.69
CA PHE A 159 -8.98 11.41 -37.69
C PHE A 159 -9.62 10.05 -38.01
N PRO A 160 -10.72 10.03 -38.78
CA PRO A 160 -11.29 8.78 -39.25
C PRO A 160 -10.24 8.04 -40.10
N GLN A 161 -10.06 6.75 -39.84
CA GLN A 161 -9.16 5.94 -40.68
C GLN A 161 -9.77 5.88 -42.09
N ALA A 162 -9.02 6.31 -43.10
CA ALA A 162 -9.40 6.08 -44.48
C ALA A 162 -9.26 4.57 -44.74
N GLU A 163 -10.39 3.90 -44.96
CA GLU A 163 -10.45 2.51 -45.44
C GLU A 163 -9.86 2.37 -46.84
#